data_AF-A0A6V7L4C9-F1
#
_entry.id   AF-A0A6V7L4C9-F1
#
_cell.length_a   1.000
_cell.length_b   1.000
_cell.length_c   1.000
_cell.angle_alpha   90.00
_cell.angle_beta   90.00
_cell.angle_gamma   90.00
#
_symmetry.space_group_name_H-M   'P 1'
#
loop_
_entity.id
_entity.type
_entity.pdbx_description
1 polymer ?
#
loop_
_entity_poly.entity_id
_entity_poly.type
_entity_poly.pdbx_seq_one_letter_code
_entity_poly.pdbx_strand_id
1 'polypeptide(L)'
;KEVAGKITLRHLYEIAKIKSQDPPLTLLTLQQVTQMLVGIARTCGIKIVRNIDPDEYAEFLKEREVVIAEQKKALQDAKEAKMLRTG
;
A
#
# COMPACT_ATOMS: atom_id res chain seq x y z
N LYS A 1 8.31 9.07 2.00
CA LYS A 1 7.61 7.77 1.86
C LYS A 1 7.19 7.63 0.41
N GLU A 2 7.60 6.55 -0.24
CA GLU A 2 7.21 6.24 -1.61
C GLU A 2 5.71 5.90 -1.68
N VAL A 3 5.07 6.24 -2.80
CA VAL A 3 3.69 5.81 -3.07
C VAL A 3 3.75 4.42 -3.69
N ALA A 4 3.35 3.41 -2.92
CA ALA A 4 3.32 2.01 -3.35
C ALA A 4 2.16 1.72 -4.31
N GLY A 5 1.03 2.42 -4.15
CA GLY A 5 -0.15 2.24 -4.98
C GLY A 5 -1.19 3.33 -4.76
N LYS A 6 -2.21 3.39 -5.64
CA LYS A 6 -3.33 4.33 -5.53
C LYS A 6 -4.64 3.56 -5.47
N ILE A 7 -5.56 3.99 -4.60
CA ILE A 7 -6.92 3.43 -4.50
C ILE A 7 -7.95 4.57 -4.41
N THR A 8 -9.21 4.29 -4.74
CA THR A 8 -10.29 5.25 -4.55
C THR A 8 -10.90 5.14 -3.15
N LEU A 9 -11.69 6.16 -2.76
CA LEU A 9 -12.50 6.08 -1.55
C LEU A 9 -13.50 4.91 -1.58
N ARG A 10 -14.02 4.56 -2.76
CA ARG A 10 -14.93 3.41 -2.91
C ARG A 10 -14.27 2.10 -2.49
N HIS A 11 -13.05 1.84 -2.98
CA HIS A 11 -12.29 0.64 -2.57
C HIS A 11 -12.07 0.63 -1.05
N LEU A 12 -11.73 1.78 -0.47
CA LEU A 12 -11.53 1.88 0.97
C LEU A 12 -12.81 1.58 1.77
N TYR A 13 -13.96 2.06 1.32
CA TYR A 13 -15.25 1.79 1.95
C TYR A 13 -15.66 0.32 1.85
N GLU A 14 -15.41 -0.33 0.71
CA GLU A 14 -15.68 -1.76 0.53
C GLU A 14 -14.82 -2.60 1.50
N ILE A 15 -13.52 -2.26 1.63
CA ILE A 15 -12.63 -2.88 2.62
C ILE A 15 -13.14 -2.61 4.04
N ALA A 16 -13.52 -1.38 4.36
CA ALA A 16 -14.01 -0.99 5.69
C ALA A 16 -15.28 -1.75 6.08
N LYS A 17 -16.19 -1.97 5.12
CA LYS A 17 -17.45 -2.70 5.34
C LYS A 17 -17.23 -4.17 5.65
N ILE A 18 -16.19 -4.78 5.07
CA ILE A 18 -15.79 -6.15 5.40
C ILE A 18 -15.13 -6.16 6.78
N LYS A 19 -14.17 -5.26 7.01
CA LYS A 19 -13.43 -5.17 8.27
C LYS A 19 -14.34 -4.85 9.47
N SER A 20 -15.38 -4.04 9.30
CA SER A 20 -16.32 -3.69 10.38
C SER A 20 -17.09 -4.88 10.94
N GLN A 21 -17.09 -6.02 10.24
CA GLN A 21 -17.72 -7.26 10.72
C GLN A 21 -16.83 -8.01 11.72
N ASP A 22 -15.57 -7.60 11.89
CA ASP A 22 -14.66 -8.28 12.81
C ASP A 22 -15.07 -8.04 14.26
N PRO A 23 -15.03 -9.07 15.13
CA PRO A 23 -15.45 -8.96 16.52
C PRO A 23 -14.83 -7.79 17.31
N PRO A 24 -13.53 -7.45 17.16
CA PRO A 24 -12.93 -6.31 17.86
C PRO A 24 -13.51 -4.94 17.49
N LEU A 25 -14.18 -4.82 16.35
CA LEU A 25 -14.69 -3.55 15.81
C LEU A 25 -16.20 -3.40 15.97
N THR A 26 -16.88 -4.33 16.66
CA THR A 26 -18.35 -4.37 16.84
C THR A 26 -18.94 -3.06 17.40
N LEU A 27 -18.18 -2.34 18.23
CA LEU A 27 -18.62 -1.08 18.86
C LEU A 27 -18.28 0.17 18.04
N LEU A 28 -17.62 0.01 16.89
CA LEU A 28 -17.19 1.11 16.04
C LEU A 28 -18.16 1.30 14.87
N THR A 29 -18.41 2.56 14.52
CA THR A 29 -19.16 2.88 13.31
C THR A 29 -18.30 2.64 12.07
N LEU A 30 -18.96 2.43 10.92
CA LEU A 30 -18.26 2.30 9.64
C LEU A 30 -17.38 3.52 9.33
N GLN A 31 -17.80 4.72 9.75
CA GLN A 31 -17.00 5.94 9.60
C GLN A 31 -15.69 5.87 10.41
N GLN A 32 -15.76 5.41 11.67
CA GLN A 32 -14.58 5.25 12.53
C GLN A 32 -13.61 4.22 11.94
N VAL A 33 -14.13 3.08 11.47
CA VAL A 33 -13.32 2.05 10.79
C VAL A 33 -12.68 2.59 9.51
N THR A 34 -13.43 3.33 8.71
CA THR A 34 -12.91 3.95 7.46
C THR A 34 -11.79 4.95 7.77
N GLN A 35 -11.98 5.80 8.79
CA GLN A 35 -10.96 6.78 9.20
C GLN A 35 -9.68 6.11 9.72
N MET A 36 -9.82 5.02 10.48
CA MET A 36 -8.70 4.19 10.90
C MET A 36 -7.94 3.62 9.69
N LEU A 37 -8.66 3.09 8.69
CA LEU A 37 -8.07 2.55 7.47
C LEU A 37 -7.39 3.62 6.61
N VAL A 38 -7.84 4.88 6.62
CA VAL A 38 -7.12 6.00 5.98
C VAL A 38 -5.71 6.15 6.58
N GLY A 39 -5.60 6.03 7.91
CA GLY A 39 -4.32 6.06 8.61
C GLY A 39 -3.39 4.92 8.17
N ILE A 40 -3.93 3.70 8.11
CA ILE A 40 -3.20 2.50 7.69
C ILE A 40 -2.75 2.60 6.23
N ALA A 41 -3.61 3.08 5.32
CA ALA A 41 -3.24 3.28 3.93
C ALA A 41 -2.02 4.21 3.81
N ARG A 42 -2.00 5.32 4.55
CA ARG A 42 -0.87 6.26 4.57
C ARG A 42 0.41 5.64 5.12
N THR A 43 0.32 4.77 6.13
CA THR A 43 1.51 4.12 6.69
C THR A 43 2.10 3.08 5.73
N CYS A 44 1.23 2.37 4.98
CA CYS A 44 1.59 1.44 3.92
C CYS A 44 2.05 2.10 2.60
N GLY A 45 2.02 3.42 2.50
CA GLY A 45 2.37 4.13 1.26
C GLY A 45 1.30 4.10 0.18
N ILE A 46 0.05 3.80 0.53
CA ILE A 46 -1.09 3.79 -0.40
C ILE A 46 -1.72 5.19 -0.41
N LYS A 47 -1.83 5.78 -1.61
CA LYS A 47 -2.47 7.09 -1.81
C LYS A 47 -3.94 6.91 -2.15
N ILE A 48 -4.81 7.52 -1.35
CA ILE A 48 -6.25 7.53 -1.61
C ILE A 48 -6.56 8.72 -2.52
N VAL A 49 -7.16 8.45 -3.67
CA VAL A 49 -7.54 9.45 -4.69
C VAL A 49 -9.06 9.44 -4.89
N ARG A 50 -9.61 10.48 -5.53
CA ARG A 50 -11.05 10.51 -5.83
C ARG A 50 -11.41 9.55 -6.97
N ASN A 51 -10.69 9.69 -8.09
CA ASN A 51 -10.82 8.86 -9.28
C ASN A 51 -9.45 8.31 -9.67
N ILE A 52 -9.44 7.17 -10.36
CA ILE A 52 -8.25 6.59 -10.99
C ILE A 52 -8.47 6.65 -12.48
N ASP A 53 -7.62 7.40 -13.18
CA ASP A 53 -7.54 7.35 -14.63
C ASP A 53 -6.73 6.11 -15.04
N PRO A 54 -7.24 5.23 -15.91
CA PRO A 54 -6.56 3.99 -16.30
C PRO A 54 -5.22 4.23 -16.99
N ASP A 55 -5.11 5.26 -17.82
CA ASP A 55 -3.91 5.52 -18.62
C ASP A 55 -2.80 6.08 -17.72
N GLU A 56 -3.13 7.07 -16.87
CA GLU A 56 -2.18 7.58 -15.87
C GLU A 56 -1.75 6.49 -14.88
N TYR A 57 -2.67 5.58 -14.52
CA TYR A 57 -2.33 4.50 -13.61
C TYR A 57 -1.44 3.45 -14.26
N ALA A 58 -1.64 3.16 -15.54
CA ALA A 58 -0.77 2.28 -16.31
C ALA A 58 0.66 2.84 -16.42
N GLU A 59 0.81 4.14 -16.65
CA GLU A 59 2.12 4.81 -16.63
C GLU A 59 2.79 4.72 -15.26
N PHE A 60 2.04 5.02 -14.20
CA PHE A 60 2.52 4.86 -12.83
C PHE A 60 3.01 3.43 -12.54
N LEU A 61 2.32 2.40 -13.02
CA LEU A 61 2.74 1.02 -12.83
C LEU A 61 4.06 0.70 -13.55
N LYS A 62 4.26 1.20 -14.77
CA LYS A 62 5.54 1.03 -15.51
C LYS A 62 6.71 1.68 -14.77
N GLU A 63 6.53 2.90 -14.26
CA GLU A 63 7.55 3.58 -13.45
C GLU A 63 7.85 2.78 -12.18
N ARG A 64 6.83 2.21 -11.54
CA ARG A 64 7.00 1.37 -10.35
C ARG A 64 7.77 0.10 -10.62
N GLU A 65 7.58 -0.55 -11.76
CA GLU A 65 8.33 -1.76 -12.12
C GLU A 65 9.85 -1.52 -12.14
N VAL A 66 10.28 -0.38 -12.70
CA VAL A 66 11.70 0.01 -12.72
C VAL A 66 12.24 0.16 -11.30
N VAL A 67 11.54 0.91 -10.45
CA VAL A 67 11.97 1.13 -9.07
C VAL A 67 11.98 -0.17 -8.25
N ILE A 68 11.00 -1.05 -8.46
CA ILE A 68 10.96 -2.36 -7.78
C ILE A 68 12.14 -3.23 -8.22
N ALA A 69 12.52 -3.21 -9.49
CA ALA A 69 13.69 -3.93 -9.99
C ALA A 69 14.98 -3.44 -9.33
N GLU A 70 15.17 -2.13 -9.21
CA GLU A 70 16.31 -1.52 -8.51
C GLU A 70 16.33 -1.89 -7.02
N GLN A 71 15.18 -1.78 -6.33
CA GLN A 71 15.06 -2.15 -4.92
C GLN A 71 15.38 -3.63 -4.68
N LYS A 72 14.93 -4.53 -5.57
CA LYS A 72 15.25 -5.96 -5.49
C LYS A 72 16.74 -6.22 -5.68
N LYS A 73 17.37 -5.55 -6.64
CA LYS A 73 18.82 -5.66 -6.88
C LYS A 73 19.62 -5.18 -5.66
N ALA A 74 19.30 -4.00 -5.14
CA ALA A 74 19.97 -3.47 -3.95
C ALA A 74 19.80 -4.39 -2.73
N LEU A 75 18.63 -5.01 -2.55
CA LEU A 75 18.38 -5.97 -1.49
C LEU A 75 19.23 -7.25 -1.66
N GLN A 76 19.41 -7.71 -2.91
CA GLN A 76 20.24 -8.87 -3.22
C GLN A 76 21.72 -8.59 -2.95
N ASP A 77 22.23 -7.46 -3.45
CA ASP A 77 23.62 -7.04 -3.23
C ASP A 77 23.93 -6.89 -1.72
N ALA A 78 22.99 -6.33 -0.95
CA ALA A 78 23.11 -6.20 0.50
C ALA A 78 23.12 -7.56 1.23
N LYS A 79 22.34 -8.54 0.75
CA LYS A 79 22.35 -9.91 1.30
C LYS A 79 23.68 -10.60 1.00
N GLU A 80 24.18 -10.50 -0.22
CA GLU A 80 25.44 -11.11 -0.65
C GLU A 80 26.63 -10.53 0.14
N ALA A 81 26.67 -9.19 0.30
CA ALA A 81 27.68 -8.53 1.13
C ALA A 81 27.63 -8.98 2.60
N LYS A 82 26.43 -9.20 3.16
CA LYS A 82 26.28 -9.71 4.54
C LYS A 82 26.77 -11.16 4.65
N MET A 83 26.50 -12.01 3.66
CA MET A 83 26.96 -13.41 3.65
C MET A 83 28.48 -13.49 3.59
N LEU A 84 29.12 -12.70 2.71
CA LEU A 84 30.59 -12.63 2.58
C LEU A 84 31.30 -12.13 3.85
N ARG A 85 30.62 -11.36 4.70
CA ARG A 85 31.17 -10.83 5.97
C ARG A 85 31.09 -11.83 7.13
N THR A 86 30.25 -12.86 7.02
CA THR A 86 29.97 -13.80 8.12
C THR A 86 30.56 -15.18 7.86
N GLY A 87 31.23 -15.37 6.71
CA GLY A 87 31.98 -16.57 6.34
C GLY A 87 33.49 -16.39 6.52
#